data_AF-A0A351T4L2-F1
#
_entry.id   AF-A0A351T4L2-F1
#
_cell.length_a   1.000
_cell.length_b   1.000
_cell.length_c   1.000
_cell.angle_alpha   90.00
_cell.angle_beta   90.00
_cell.angle_gamma   90.00
#
_symmetry.space_group_name_H-M   'P 1'
#
loop_
_entity.id
_entity.type
_entity.pdbx_description
1 polymer ?
#
loop_
_entity_poly.entity_id
_entity_poly.type
_entity_poly.pdbx_seq_one_letter_code
_entity_poly.pdbx_strand_id
1 'polypeptide(L)'
;ADHTDIAIGTTARQLVEKLHGDDALTPETIINMLRKGHIPAYIAAMGLLADLSEQTIRRIIFDASVEPLAILCKAVKFSEAHFSTMALLLLHQNSDQRQSTTKLYEVLEIFRNISSDKALIVLRYWHSESFLGNAVKELAG
;
A
#
# COMPACT_ATOMS: atom_id res chain seq x y z
N ALA A 1 3.47 12.09 18.41
CA ALA A 1 2.69 12.21 17.16
C ALA A 1 1.69 13.33 17.35
N ASP A 2 1.56 14.22 16.39
CA ASP A 2 0.70 15.41 16.46
C ASP A 2 -0.79 15.03 16.51
N HIS A 3 -1.60 15.75 17.29
CA HIS A 3 -3.04 15.48 17.44
C HIS A 3 -3.79 15.54 16.10
N THR A 4 -3.31 16.38 15.18
CA THR A 4 -3.84 16.54 13.83
C THR A 4 -3.67 15.29 12.97
N ASP A 5 -2.50 14.63 13.05
CA ASP A 5 -2.18 13.44 12.24
C ASP A 5 -3.03 12.23 12.66
N ILE A 6 -3.30 12.11 13.97
CA ILE A 6 -4.19 11.07 14.53
C ILE A 6 -5.64 11.27 14.06
N ALA A 7 -6.14 12.51 14.05
CA ALA A 7 -7.50 12.83 13.60
C ALA A 7 -7.68 12.59 12.09
N ILE A 8 -6.70 12.96 11.28
CA ILE A 8 -6.70 12.71 9.83
C ILE A 8 -6.69 11.20 9.54
N GLY A 9 -5.84 10.44 10.22
CA GLY A 9 -5.80 8.98 10.07
C GLY A 9 -7.12 8.30 10.46
N THR A 10 -7.75 8.76 11.54
CA THR A 10 -9.05 8.23 11.99
C THR A 10 -10.18 8.50 10.99
N THR A 11 -10.22 9.71 10.44
CA THR A 11 -11.20 10.10 9.41
C THR A 11 -11.01 9.30 8.12
N ALA A 12 -9.76 9.07 7.72
CA ALA A 12 -9.43 8.27 6.54
C ALA A 12 -9.91 6.82 6.67
N ARG A 13 -9.74 6.21 7.85
CA ARG A 13 -10.22 4.85 8.13
C ARG A 13 -11.74 4.73 8.03
N GLN A 14 -12.47 5.64 8.66
CA GLN A 14 -13.93 5.67 8.61
C GLN A 14 -14.47 5.82 7.17
N LEU A 15 -13.82 6.66 6.36
CA LEU A 15 -14.16 6.80 4.94
C LEU A 15 -13.97 5.49 4.18
N VAL A 16 -12.83 4.82 4.39
CA VAL A 16 -12.52 3.55 3.72
C VAL A 16 -13.46 2.43 4.16
N GLU A 17 -13.76 2.31 5.45
CA GLU A 17 -14.72 1.33 5.97
C GLU A 17 -16.10 1.52 5.35
N LYS A 18 -16.56 2.77 5.21
CA LYS A 18 -17.81 3.08 4.54
C LYS A 18 -17.78 2.69 3.07
N LEU A 19 -16.71 3.06 2.34
CA LEU A 19 -16.56 2.70 0.93
C LEU A 19 -16.48 1.18 0.72
N HIS A 20 -15.89 0.45 1.66
CA HIS A 20 -15.82 -1.01 1.62
C HIS A 20 -17.21 -1.64 1.83
N GLY A 21 -17.98 -1.14 2.79
CA GLY A 21 -19.36 -1.59 3.03
C GLY A 21 -20.31 -1.28 1.87
N ASP A 22 -20.05 -0.22 1.11
CA ASP A 22 -20.83 0.20 -0.04
C ASP A 22 -20.39 -0.48 -1.37
N ASP A 23 -19.49 -1.48 -1.34
CA ASP A 23 -18.83 -2.10 -2.51
C ASP A 23 -18.14 -1.08 -3.45
N ALA A 24 -17.86 0.12 -2.95
CA ALA A 24 -17.28 1.23 -3.69
C ALA A 24 -15.74 1.25 -3.62
N LEU A 25 -15.12 0.37 -2.84
CA LEU A 25 -13.66 0.29 -2.70
C LEU A 25 -13.03 -0.50 -3.86
N THR A 26 -13.04 0.09 -5.05
CA THR A 26 -12.46 -0.50 -6.28
C THR A 26 -10.99 -0.09 -6.48
N PRO A 27 -10.21 -0.81 -7.32
CA PRO A 27 -8.85 -0.40 -7.69
C PRO A 27 -8.74 1.05 -8.16
N GLU A 28 -9.72 1.51 -8.94
CA GLU A 28 -9.77 2.85 -9.50
C GLU A 28 -9.96 3.90 -8.41
N THR A 29 -10.82 3.64 -7.43
CA THR A 29 -11.02 4.55 -6.29
C THR A 29 -9.75 4.69 -5.46
N ILE A 30 -9.04 3.58 -5.23
CA ILE A 30 -7.77 3.54 -4.49
C ILE A 30 -6.68 4.33 -5.23
N ILE A 31 -6.54 4.12 -6.54
CA ILE A 31 -5.62 4.89 -7.38
C ILE A 31 -5.97 6.39 -7.34
N ASN A 32 -7.25 6.73 -7.34
CA ASN A 32 -7.70 8.11 -7.26
C ASN A 32 -7.32 8.77 -5.91
N MET A 33 -7.28 8.01 -4.80
CA MET A 33 -6.78 8.52 -3.52
C MET A 33 -5.31 8.94 -3.63
N LEU A 34 -4.46 8.14 -4.29
CA LEU A 34 -3.07 8.52 -4.57
C LEU A 34 -2.98 9.76 -5.46
N ARG A 35 -3.73 9.80 -6.57
CA ARG A 35 -3.71 10.93 -7.51
C ARG A 35 -4.08 12.26 -6.84
N LYS A 36 -5.01 12.22 -5.89
CA LYS A 36 -5.45 13.39 -5.13
C LYS A 36 -4.56 13.72 -3.93
N GLY A 37 -3.50 12.94 -3.68
CA GLY A 37 -2.62 13.13 -2.53
C GLY A 37 -3.25 12.74 -1.20
N HIS A 38 -4.36 12.00 -1.19
CA HIS A 38 -5.00 11.49 0.02
C HIS A 38 -4.28 10.22 0.53
N ILE A 39 -3.00 10.37 0.86
CA ILE A 39 -2.12 9.29 1.29
C ILE A 39 -2.67 8.51 2.50
N PRO A 40 -3.23 9.16 3.55
CA PRO A 40 -3.84 8.42 4.66
C PRO A 40 -5.00 7.50 4.25
N ALA A 41 -5.86 7.95 3.31
CA ALA A 41 -6.96 7.15 2.80
C ALA A 41 -6.47 5.97 1.95
N TYR A 42 -5.45 6.21 1.11
CA TYR A 42 -4.79 5.14 0.36
C TYR A 42 -4.18 4.08 1.29
N ILE A 43 -3.47 4.51 2.35
CA ILE A 43 -2.88 3.61 3.34
C ILE A 43 -3.95 2.76 4.02
N ALA A 44 -5.03 3.38 4.47
CA ALA A 44 -6.14 2.69 5.12
C ALA A 44 -6.82 1.68 4.17
N ALA A 45 -7.06 2.07 2.91
CA ALA A 45 -7.64 1.19 1.89
C ALA A 45 -6.78 -0.03 1.59
N MET A 46 -5.47 0.19 1.38
CA MET A 46 -4.54 -0.89 1.11
C MET A 46 -4.38 -1.81 2.33
N GLY A 47 -4.35 -1.25 3.54
CA GLY A 47 -4.28 -2.03 4.77
C GLY A 47 -5.50 -2.93 4.95
N LEU A 48 -6.70 -2.41 4.69
CA LEU A 48 -7.94 -3.18 4.73
C LEU A 48 -7.95 -4.32 3.69
N LEU A 49 -7.58 -4.03 2.43
CA LEU A 49 -7.58 -5.05 1.36
C LEU A 49 -6.52 -6.13 1.55
N ALA A 50 -5.37 -5.76 2.12
CA ALA A 50 -4.23 -6.66 2.30
C ALA A 50 -4.21 -7.34 3.68
N ASP A 51 -5.13 -7.01 4.58
CA ASP A 51 -5.06 -7.42 5.99
C ASP A 51 -3.68 -7.10 6.61
N LEU A 52 -3.25 -5.85 6.45
CA LEU A 52 -1.98 -5.35 6.98
C LEU A 52 -2.19 -4.08 7.79
N SER A 53 -1.34 -3.87 8.81
CA SER A 53 -1.37 -2.63 9.57
C SER A 53 -0.99 -1.43 8.70
N GLU A 54 -1.57 -0.26 9.02
CA GLU A 54 -1.24 1.00 8.33
C GLU A 54 0.26 1.32 8.42
N GLN A 55 0.94 0.90 9.49
CA GLN A 55 2.39 1.07 9.64
C GLN A 55 3.17 0.26 8.59
N THR A 56 2.78 -1.00 8.35
CA THR A 56 3.39 -1.83 7.31
C THR A 56 3.12 -1.27 5.92
N ILE A 57 1.90 -0.83 5.64
CA ILE A 57 1.56 -0.18 4.37
C ILE A 57 2.39 1.09 4.17
N ARG A 58 2.54 1.95 5.20
CA ARG A 58 3.42 3.12 5.15
C ARG A 58 4.85 2.74 4.76
N ARG A 59 5.42 1.69 5.39
CA ARG A 59 6.76 1.19 5.03
C ARG A 59 6.84 0.79 3.56
N ILE A 60 5.81 0.09 3.04
CA ILE A 60 5.76 -0.37 1.64
C ILE A 60 5.72 0.81 0.66
N ILE A 61 4.88 1.82 0.91
CA ILE A 61 4.63 2.90 -0.07
C ILE A 61 5.76 3.94 -0.11
N PHE A 62 6.49 4.09 1.00
CA PHE A 62 7.63 4.99 1.10
C PHE A 62 8.97 4.29 0.81
N ASP A 63 8.93 3.01 0.43
CA ASP A 63 10.11 2.29 -0.01
C ASP A 63 10.53 2.78 -1.41
N ALA A 64 11.75 3.32 -1.51
CA ALA A 64 12.28 3.89 -2.75
C ALA A 64 12.43 2.87 -3.89
N SER A 65 12.51 1.57 -3.57
CA SER A 65 12.61 0.51 -4.58
C SER A 65 11.28 0.23 -5.26
N VAL A 66 10.15 0.49 -4.60
CA VAL A 66 8.78 0.16 -5.04
C VAL A 66 8.54 -1.36 -5.23
N GLU A 67 9.53 -2.20 -4.94
CA GLU A 67 9.40 -3.67 -5.03
C GLU A 67 8.36 -4.22 -4.03
N PRO A 68 8.30 -3.75 -2.76
CA PRO A 68 7.27 -4.20 -1.83
C PRO A 68 5.86 -3.88 -2.32
N LEU A 69 5.68 -2.77 -3.08
CA LEU A 69 4.40 -2.43 -3.69
C LEU A 69 4.01 -3.43 -4.77
N ALA A 70 4.95 -3.89 -5.60
CA ALA A 70 4.68 -4.90 -6.63
C ALA A 70 4.17 -6.20 -6.01
N ILE A 71 4.81 -6.64 -4.92
CA ILE A 71 4.40 -7.83 -4.16
C ILE A 71 3.00 -7.63 -3.58
N LEU A 72 2.76 -6.49 -2.92
CA LEU A 72 1.46 -6.15 -2.33
C LEU A 72 0.35 -6.17 -3.40
N CYS A 73 0.55 -5.48 -4.52
CA CYS A 73 -0.40 -5.43 -5.63
C CYS A 73 -0.71 -6.82 -6.20
N LYS A 74 0.31 -7.68 -6.31
CA LYS A 74 0.12 -9.06 -6.79
C LYS A 74 -0.73 -9.88 -5.82
N ALA A 75 -0.46 -9.78 -4.52
CA ALA A 75 -1.17 -10.55 -3.50
C ALA A 75 -2.67 -10.18 -3.45
N VAL A 76 -3.01 -8.90 -3.61
CA VAL A 76 -4.40 -8.41 -3.64
C VAL A 76 -5.03 -8.45 -5.04
N LYS A 77 -4.39 -9.12 -6.01
CA LYS A 77 -4.89 -9.33 -7.38
C LYS A 77 -5.12 -8.06 -8.20
N PHE A 78 -4.36 -6.99 -7.95
CA PHE A 78 -4.34 -5.86 -8.88
C PHE A 78 -3.72 -6.26 -10.22
N SER A 79 -4.17 -5.63 -11.30
CA SER A 79 -3.62 -5.82 -12.64
C SER A 79 -2.25 -5.13 -12.77
N GLU A 80 -1.50 -5.49 -13.80
CA GLU A 80 -0.25 -4.79 -14.15
C GLU A 80 -0.48 -3.30 -14.43
N ALA A 81 -1.63 -2.94 -15.03
CA ALA A 81 -2.01 -1.55 -15.30
C ALA A 81 -2.30 -0.76 -14.02
N HIS A 82 -2.94 -1.40 -13.03
CA HIS A 82 -3.16 -0.80 -11.72
C HIS A 82 -1.83 -0.57 -11.01
N PHE A 83 -0.98 -1.60 -10.96
CA PHE A 83 0.34 -1.52 -10.35
C PHE A 83 1.21 -0.44 -11.01
N SER A 84 1.31 -0.43 -12.34
CA SER A 84 2.15 0.53 -13.06
C SER A 84 1.75 1.98 -12.79
N THR A 85 0.44 2.23 -12.72
CA THR A 85 -0.11 3.55 -12.39
C THR A 85 0.28 3.97 -10.97
N MET A 86 0.10 3.09 -9.98
CA MET A 86 0.46 3.38 -8.59
C MET A 86 1.96 3.60 -8.42
N ALA A 87 2.79 2.75 -9.03
CA ALA A 87 4.24 2.84 -8.98
C ALA A 87 4.75 4.17 -9.55
N LEU A 88 4.23 4.59 -10.72
CA LEU A 88 4.59 5.89 -11.31
C LEU A 88 4.20 7.07 -10.40
N LEU A 89 3.01 7.03 -9.81
CA LEU A 89 2.58 8.11 -8.90
C LEU A 89 3.50 8.24 -7.69
N LEU A 90 3.98 7.13 -7.14
CA LEU A 90 4.89 7.13 -5.99
C LEU A 90 6.35 7.47 -6.37
N LEU A 91 6.83 7.02 -7.53
CA LEU A 91 8.18 7.34 -8.01
C LEU A 91 8.34 8.83 -8.31
N HIS A 92 7.33 9.47 -8.94
CA HIS A 92 7.36 10.90 -9.24
C HIS A 92 7.38 11.79 -8.01
N GLN A 93 7.00 11.29 -6.83
CA GLN A 93 7.12 12.05 -5.58
C GLN A 93 8.58 12.17 -5.11
N ASN A 94 9.45 11.26 -5.55
CA ASN A 94 10.81 11.10 -5.02
C ASN A 94 11.91 11.33 -6.08
N SER A 95 11.56 11.45 -7.36
CA SER A 95 12.53 11.49 -8.48
C SER A 95 11.98 12.22 -9.70
N ASP A 96 12.89 12.66 -10.59
CA ASP A 96 12.49 13.26 -11.87
C ASP A 96 11.86 12.22 -12.82
N GLN A 97 11.14 12.70 -13.84
CA GLN A 97 10.30 11.91 -14.73
C GLN A 97 11.07 10.80 -15.46
N ARG A 98 12.30 11.08 -15.91
CA ARG A 98 13.13 10.10 -16.64
C ARG A 98 13.56 8.94 -15.74
N GLN A 99 14.01 9.24 -14.52
CA GLN A 99 14.43 8.22 -13.55
C GLN A 99 13.24 7.36 -13.12
N SER A 100 12.08 7.98 -12.92
CA SER A 100 10.83 7.29 -12.59
C SER A 100 10.42 6.28 -13.67
N THR A 101 10.58 6.63 -14.94
CA THR A 101 10.24 5.76 -16.07
C THR A 101 11.16 4.54 -16.17
N THR A 102 12.48 4.74 -16.02
CA THR A 102 13.44 3.62 -16.01
C THR A 102 13.16 2.69 -14.85
N LYS A 103 12.95 3.23 -13.65
CA LYS A 103 12.69 2.43 -12.46
C LYS A 103 11.37 1.64 -12.57
N LEU A 104 10.35 2.22 -13.19
CA LEU A 104 9.11 1.51 -13.46
C LEU A 104 9.34 0.23 -14.26
N TYR A 105 10.15 0.26 -15.32
CA TYR A 105 10.39 -0.92 -16.14
C TYR A 105 11.07 -2.05 -15.36
N GLU A 106 12.03 -1.72 -14.48
CA GLU A 106 12.68 -2.68 -13.59
C GLU A 106 11.66 -3.37 -12.67
N VAL A 107 10.81 -2.58 -12.01
CA VAL A 107 9.86 -3.12 -11.02
C VAL A 107 8.68 -3.84 -11.71
N LEU A 108 8.33 -3.46 -12.93
CA LEU A 108 7.35 -4.19 -13.73
C LEU A 108 7.80 -5.61 -14.06
N GLU A 109 9.11 -5.83 -14.28
CA GLU A 109 9.64 -7.17 -14.47
C GLU A 109 9.45 -8.03 -13.22
N ILE A 110 9.69 -7.46 -12.03
CA ILE A 110 9.45 -8.12 -10.74
C ILE A 110 7.97 -8.49 -10.62
N PHE A 111 7.05 -7.57 -10.91
CA PHE A 111 5.61 -7.80 -10.85
C PHE A 111 5.15 -8.96 -11.77
N ARG A 112 5.71 -9.03 -12.98
CA ARG A 112 5.40 -10.09 -13.94
C ARG A 112 5.96 -11.45 -13.51
N ASN A 113 7.16 -11.47 -12.93
CA ASN A 113 7.87 -12.70 -12.58
C ASN A 113 7.40 -13.32 -11.26
N ILE A 114 6.88 -12.53 -10.31
CA ILE A 114 6.33 -13.06 -9.07
C ILE A 114 4.96 -13.72 -9.33
N SER A 115 4.77 -14.95 -8.82
CA SER A 115 3.47 -15.60 -8.81
C SER A 115 2.60 -15.08 -7.67
N SER A 116 1.28 -15.10 -7.85
CA SER A 116 0.35 -14.64 -6.80
C SER A 116 0.50 -15.43 -5.50
N ASP A 117 0.80 -16.73 -5.58
CA ASP A 117 1.00 -17.59 -4.40
C ASP A 117 2.24 -17.17 -3.60
N LYS A 118 3.35 -16.85 -4.28
CA LYS A 118 4.57 -16.36 -3.63
C LYS A 118 4.33 -15.00 -2.98
N ALA A 119 3.61 -14.11 -3.67
CA ALA A 119 3.25 -12.81 -3.12
C ALA A 119 2.39 -12.93 -1.85
N LEU A 120 1.44 -13.88 -1.84
CA LEU A 120 0.60 -14.14 -0.67
C LEU A 120 1.41 -14.66 0.53
N ILE A 121 2.43 -15.49 0.30
CA ILE A 121 3.32 -15.96 1.38
C ILE A 121 4.04 -14.78 2.03
N VAL A 122 4.58 -13.85 1.23
CA VAL A 122 5.26 -12.66 1.73
C VAL A 122 4.30 -11.77 2.53
N LEU A 123 3.08 -11.57 2.04
CA LEU A 123 2.05 -10.79 2.74
C LEU A 123 1.72 -11.41 4.11
N ARG A 124 1.56 -12.74 4.19
CA ARG A 124 1.31 -13.45 5.47
C ARG A 124 2.46 -13.28 6.46
N TYR A 125 3.69 -13.26 5.97
CA TYR A 125 4.86 -12.99 6.80
C TYR A 125 4.81 -11.56 7.37
N TRP A 126 4.51 -10.55 6.55
CA TRP A 126 4.37 -9.17 7.02
C TRP A 126 3.22 -8.97 8.01
N HIS A 127 2.09 -9.64 7.80
CA HIS A 127 0.99 -9.65 8.77
C HIS A 127 1.45 -10.21 10.12
N SER A 128 2.13 -11.36 10.10
CA SER A 128 2.64 -12.01 11.32
C SER A 128 3.69 -11.16 12.05
N GLU A 129 4.61 -10.53 11.31
CA GLU A 129 5.60 -9.58 11.85
C GLU A 129 4.92 -8.41 12.56
N SER A 130 3.91 -7.81 11.93
CA SER A 130 3.15 -6.70 12.52
C SER A 130 2.38 -7.14 13.77
N PHE A 131 1.76 -8.32 13.74
CA PHE A 131 1.03 -8.87 14.88
C PHE A 131 1.94 -9.08 16.09
N LEU A 132 3.07 -9.75 15.88
CA LEU A 132 4.07 -9.99 16.94
C LEU A 132 4.62 -8.67 17.49
N GLY A 133 4.94 -7.72 16.62
CA GLY A 133 5.44 -6.41 17.02
C GLY A 133 4.43 -5.62 17.87
N ASN A 134 3.13 -5.75 17.59
CA ASN A 134 2.07 -5.13 18.39
C ASN A 134 1.89 -5.83 19.74
N ALA A 135 1.85 -7.16 19.75
CA ALA A 135 1.71 -7.95 20.98
C ALA A 135 2.86 -7.66 21.97
N VAL A 136 4.10 -7.53 21.49
CA VAL A 136 5.24 -7.18 22.34
C VAL A 136 5.10 -5.77 22.95
N LYS A 137 4.60 -4.79 22.18
CA LYS A 137 4.37 -3.44 22.69
C LYS A 137 3.29 -3.40 23.78
N GLU A 138 2.23 -4.19 23.63
CA GLU A 138 1.17 -4.29 24.63
C GLU A 138 1.66 -4.92 25.94
N LEU A 139 2.57 -5.90 25.86
CA LEU A 139 3.15 -6.51 27.05
C LEU A 139 4.20 -5.63 27.75
N ALA A 140 4.82 -4.71 27.02
CA ALA A 140 5.89 -3.84 27.52
C ALA A 140 5.43 -2.45 27.98
N GLY A 141 4.16 -2.10 27.76
CA GLY A 141 3.52 -0.84 28.20
C GLY A 141 2.68 -1.04 29.44
#